data_AF-A0A3D1B9P1-F1
#
_entry.id   AF-A0A3D1B9P1-F1
#
_cell.length_a   1.000
_cell.length_b   1.000
_cell.length_c   1.000
_cell.angle_alpha   90.00
_cell.angle_beta   90.00
_cell.angle_gamma   90.00
#
_symmetry.space_group_name_H-M   'P 1'
#
loop_
_entity.id
_entity.type
_entity.pdbx_description
1 polymer ?
#
loop_
_entity_poly.entity_id
_entity_poly.type
_entity_poly.pdbx_seq_one_letter_code
_entity_poly.pdbx_strand_id
1 'polypeptide(L)' 'PGMNGRQLAEIVRQQRPGLKVLFATGYAESFAANDLLGPDMAVMTKPFAIDAFALKVGEMLSPHGR' A
#
# COMPACT_ATOMS: atom_id res chain seq x y z
N PRO A 1 -9.96 -18.92 5.61
CA PRO A 1 -9.23 -18.06 4.66
C PRO A 1 -7.77 -17.85 5.12
N GLY A 2 -6.80 -18.35 4.35
CA GLY A 2 -5.42 -18.58 4.83
C GLY A 2 -4.37 -17.52 4.46
N MET A 3 -4.69 -16.53 3.62
CA MET A 3 -3.73 -15.52 3.15
C MET A 3 -4.22 -14.11 3.46
N ASN A 4 -3.39 -13.32 4.14
CA ASN A 4 -3.67 -11.91 4.42
C ASN A 4 -3.13 -11.00 3.32
N GLY A 5 -3.67 -9.79 3.19
CA GLY A 5 -3.30 -8.84 2.13
C GLY A 5 -1.80 -8.57 2.02
N ARG A 6 -1.05 -8.61 3.13
CA ARG A 6 0.41 -8.50 3.13
C ARG A 6 1.09 -9.68 2.43
N GLN A 7 0.69 -10.92 2.73
CA GLN A 7 1.26 -12.10 2.07
C GLN A 7 0.98 -12.08 0.56
N LEU A 8 -0.22 -11.65 0.17
CA LEU A 8 -0.56 -11.47 -1.23
C LEU A 8 0.35 -10.42 -1.90
N ALA A 9 0.54 -9.27 -1.27
CA ALA A 9 1.41 -8.22 -1.79
C ALA A 9 2.86 -8.71 -1.98
N GLU A 10 3.41 -9.43 -1.00
CA GLU A 10 4.75 -10.01 -1.09
C GLU A 10 4.87 -10.99 -2.26
N ILE A 11 3.92 -11.92 -2.41
CA ILE A 11 3.92 -12.91 -3.51
C ILE A 11 3.85 -12.22 -4.88
N VAL A 12 2.99 -11.20 -5.01
CA VAL A 12 2.86 -10.51 -6.30
C VAL A 12 4.09 -9.65 -6.59
N ARG A 13 4.72 -9.05 -5.58
CA ARG A 13 5.95 -8.27 -5.75
C ARG A 13 7.16 -9.12 -6.13
N GLN A 14 7.23 -10.38 -5.67
CA GLN A 14 8.25 -11.32 -6.17
C GLN A 14 8.16 -11.51 -7.69
N GLN A 15 6.94 -11.44 -8.25
CA GLN A 15 6.72 -11.53 -9.71
C GLN A 15 6.78 -10.16 -10.41
N ARG A 16 6.47 -9.07 -9.70
CA ARG A 16 6.45 -7.69 -10.21
C ARG A 16 7.12 -6.74 -9.20
N PRO A 17 8.46 -6.64 -9.20
CA PRO A 17 9.18 -5.88 -8.18
C PRO A 17 8.83 -4.39 -8.13
N GLY A 18 8.45 -3.80 -9.27
CA GLY A 18 7.98 -2.40 -9.38
C GLY A 18 6.48 -2.19 -9.12
N LEU A 19 5.75 -3.20 -8.67
CA LEU A 19 4.33 -3.06 -8.37
C LEU A 19 4.14 -2.22 -7.09
N LYS A 20 3.42 -1.10 -7.25
CA LYS A 20 3.02 -0.26 -6.13
C LYS A 20 1.81 -0.84 -5.40
N VAL A 21 1.83 -0.86 -4.07
CA VAL A 21 0.81 -1.51 -3.25
C VAL A 21 0.24 -0.53 -2.24
N LEU A 22 -1.07 -0.29 -2.31
CA LEU A 22 -1.81 0.51 -1.34
C LEU A 22 -2.68 -0.41 -0.46
N PHE A 23 -2.35 -0.50 0.81
CA PHE A 23 -3.14 -1.25 1.78
C PHE A 23 -4.25 -0.40 2.37
N ALA A 24 -5.48 -0.93 2.38
CA ALA A 24 -6.63 -0.28 2.99
C ALA A 24 -7.05 -1.02 4.26
N THR A 25 -6.84 -0.44 5.45
CA THR A 25 -7.07 -1.10 6.76
C THR A 25 -7.89 -0.23 7.71
N GLY A 26 -8.73 -0.83 8.56
CA GLY A 26 -9.39 -0.11 9.67
C GLY A 26 -8.47 0.10 10.88
N TYR A 27 -7.32 -0.58 10.91
CA TYR A 27 -6.31 -0.52 11.96
C TYR A 27 -4.96 -0.17 11.33
N ALA A 28 -4.77 1.11 11.01
CA ALA A 28 -3.55 1.57 10.35
C ALA A 28 -2.33 1.59 11.28
N GLU A 29 -2.54 1.79 12.58
CA GLU A 29 -1.47 1.86 13.58
C GLU A 29 -0.63 0.57 13.62
N SER A 30 -1.26 -0.61 13.55
CA SER A 30 -0.52 -1.89 13.53
C SER A 30 0.25 -2.14 12.23
N PHE A 31 -0.12 -1.50 11.12
CA PHE A 31 0.59 -1.64 9.84
C PHE A 31 1.74 -0.64 9.72
N ALA A 32 1.54 0.60 10.17
CA ALA A 32 2.55 1.65 10.15
C ALA A 32 3.63 1.45 11.21
N ALA A 33 3.27 0.94 12.40
CA ALA A 33 4.21 0.68 13.49
C ALA A 33 5.24 -0.42 13.19
N ASN A 34 5.02 -1.22 12.14
CA ASN A 34 5.87 -2.37 11.86
C ASN A 34 7.11 -2.04 10.99
N ASP A 35 7.40 -0.76 10.70
CA ASP A 35 8.58 -0.27 9.95
C ASP A 35 8.82 -0.98 8.59
N LEU A 36 7.81 -1.68 8.05
CA LEU A 36 7.98 -2.67 6.98
C LEU A 36 7.31 -2.26 5.66
N LEU A 37 6.91 -0.99 5.54
CA LEU A 37 6.49 -0.45 4.26
C LEU A 37 7.73 -0.18 3.42
N GLY A 38 8.08 -1.14 2.58
CA GLY A 38 9.17 -0.98 1.62
C GLY A 38 8.87 0.13 0.60
N PRO A 39 9.85 0.47 -0.24
CA PRO A 39 9.62 1.39 -1.34
C PRO A 39 8.44 0.92 -2.20
N ASP A 40 7.64 1.88 -2.66
CA ASP A 40 6.39 1.69 -3.42
C ASP A 40 5.21 1.06 -2.65
N MET A 41 5.27 1.02 -1.32
CA MET A 41 4.14 0.62 -0.47
C MET A 41 3.55 1.80 0.30
N ALA A 42 2.22 1.82 0.45
CA ALA A 42 1.52 2.79 1.28
C ALA A 42 0.34 2.15 2.02
N VAL A 43 -0.13 2.82 3.07
CA VAL A 43 -1.29 2.41 3.87
C VAL A 43 -2.29 3.56 3.91
N MET A 44 -3.58 3.22 3.87
CA MET A 44 -4.69 4.14 4.05
C MET A 44 -5.68 3.56 5.06
N THR A 45 -6.09 4.39 6.02
CA THR A 45 -7.06 4.02 7.04
C THR A 45 -8.48 4.10 6.50
N LYS A 46 -9.30 3.08 6.75
CA LYS A 46 -10.74 3.12 6.49
C LYS A 46 -11.49 3.74 7.69
N PRO A 47 -12.60 4.46 7.45
CA PRO A 47 -13.10 4.89 6.14
C PRO A 47 -12.23 6.01 5.54
N PHE A 48 -12.13 6.06 4.21
CA PHE A 48 -11.43 7.12 3.49
C PHE A 48 -12.36 7.75 2.45
N ALA A 49 -12.19 9.05 2.22
CA ALA A 49 -12.87 9.76 1.14
C ALA A 49 -12.30 9.34 -0.23
N ILE A 50 -13.14 9.41 -1.27
CA ILE A 50 -12.71 9.05 -2.64
C ILE A 50 -11.63 9.99 -3.16
N ASP A 51 -11.71 11.29 -2.84
CA ASP A 51 -10.66 12.27 -3.16
C ASP A 51 -9.34 11.93 -2.48
N ALA A 52 -9.37 11.52 -1.21
CA ALA A 52 -8.15 11.11 -0.50
C ALA A 52 -7.52 9.86 -1.14
N PHE A 53 -8.35 8.91 -1.59
CA PHE A 53 -7.90 7.73 -2.35
C PHE A 53 -7.26 8.14 -3.68
N ALA A 54 -7.92 8.99 -4.45
CA ALA A 54 -7.43 9.46 -5.76
C ALA A 54 -6.10 10.21 -5.62
N LEU A 55 -6.00 11.11 -4.64
CA LEU A 55 -4.76 11.82 -4.34
C LEU A 55 -3.63 10.84 -4.01
N LYS A 56 -3.89 9.87 -3.12
CA LYS A 56 -2.85 8.92 -2.70
C LYS A 56 -2.37 8.04 -3.84
N VAL A 57 -3.29 7.55 -4.67
CA VAL A 57 -2.94 6.78 -5.87
C VAL A 57 -2.17 7.65 -6.85
N GLY A 58 -2.55 8.92 -7.03
CA GLY A 58 -1.83 9.89 -7.85
C GLY A 58 -0.40 10.10 -7.38
N GLU A 59 -0.18 10.31 -6.08
CA GLU A 59 1.16 10.43 -5.49
C GLU A 59 2.01 9.18 -5.73
N MET A 60 1.41 8.00 -5.53
CA MET A 60 2.10 6.73 -5.73
C MET A 60 2.49 6.55 -7.19
N LEU A 61 1.58 6.81 -8.13
CA LEU A 61 1.83 6.63 -9.57
C LEU A 61 2.70 7.73 -10.17
N SER A 62 2.82 8.88 -9.51
CA SER A 62 3.68 9.96 -9.98
C SER A 62 5.14 9.47 -10.05
N PRO A 63 5.83 9.63 -11.18
CA PRO A 63 7.23 9.27 -11.29
C PRO A 63 7.99 10.10 -10.25
N HIS A 64 8.56 9.43 -9.25
CA HIS A 64 9.61 10.06 -8.44
C HIS A 64 10.69 10.49 -9.43
N GLY A 65 11.03 11.77 -9.41
CA GLY A 65 11.82 12.45 -10.43
C GLY A 65 13.02 11.64 -10.92
N ARG A 66 13.20 11.67 -12.24
CA ARG A 66 14.41 11.24 -12.93
C ARG A 66 15.61 12.05 -12.48
#